data_AF-A0AA38LXN3-F1
#
_entry.id   AF-A0AA38LXN3-F1
#
_cell.length_a   1.000
_cell.length_b   1.000
_cell.length_c   1.000
_cell.angle_alpha   90.00
_cell.angle_beta   90.00
_cell.angle_gamma   90.00
#
_symmetry.space_group_name_H-M   'P 1'
#
loop_
_entity.id
_entity.type
_entity.pdbx_description
1 polymer ?
#
loop_
_entity_poly.entity_id
_entity_poly.type
_entity_poly.pdbx_seq_one_letter_code
_entity_poly.pdbx_strand_id
1 'polypeptide(L)'
;MLQSLSNEGVLYYEGALDNLSEELSLTLDEDVEKIQMTLAFFSKYGLIQIDEEQNAEMLQVHAIVDQETDWARYKRQQRSSKKLDNVQSLSNGCPTEKELEKEKELEKEKELELKLKKDIEKRDTDSLLTDFLDTFINFSSKNRSKRAVATAEFIKLPSFQREQALIGAKNYIQSYQNEHPDDETGQYSVNAVNFLSNMMFMDYQEEVKAETGYDDELGF
;
A
#
# COMPACT_ATOMS: atom_id res chain seq x y z
N MET A 1 -36.95 -4.74 -12.54
CA MET A 1 -35.70 -4.62 -13.32
C MET A 1 -35.67 -5.52 -14.53
N LEU A 2 -35.98 -6.83 -14.43
CA LEU A 2 -36.02 -7.67 -15.64
C LEU A 2 -37.18 -7.27 -16.57
N GLN A 3 -38.33 -6.92 -15.99
CA GLN A 3 -39.55 -6.51 -16.72
C GLN A 3 -39.34 -5.30 -17.64
N SER A 4 -38.44 -4.37 -17.30
CA SER A 4 -38.19 -3.19 -18.12
C SER A 4 -37.32 -3.48 -19.35
N LEU A 5 -36.65 -4.64 -19.44
CA LEU A 5 -35.77 -4.95 -20.56
C LEU A 5 -36.52 -5.08 -21.89
N SER A 6 -37.77 -5.55 -21.88
CA SER A 6 -38.60 -5.60 -23.08
C SER A 6 -38.99 -4.22 -23.60
N ASN A 7 -38.91 -3.20 -22.73
CA ASN A 7 -39.40 -1.86 -22.95
C ASN A 7 -38.25 -0.85 -22.84
N GLU A 8 -37.05 -1.23 -23.31
CA GLU A 8 -35.86 -0.37 -23.37
C GLU A 8 -35.46 0.30 -22.04
N GLY A 9 -35.82 -0.30 -20.91
CA GLY A 9 -35.52 0.22 -19.58
C GLY A 9 -36.66 1.04 -18.96
N VAL A 10 -37.85 1.08 -19.56
CA VAL A 10 -39.02 1.79 -19.04
C VAL A 10 -40.01 0.82 -18.38
N LEU A 11 -40.48 1.16 -17.18
CA LEU A 11 -41.64 0.55 -16.53
C LEU A 11 -42.81 1.52 -16.65
N TYR A 12 -43.76 1.17 -17.53
CA TYR A 12 -44.96 1.98 -17.72
C TYR A 12 -45.94 1.74 -16.59
N TYR A 13 -46.58 2.84 -16.19
CA TYR A 13 -47.77 2.83 -15.36
C TYR A 13 -48.99 2.86 -16.29
N GLU A 14 -49.78 1.79 -16.26
CA GLU A 14 -50.95 1.64 -17.15
C GLU A 14 -52.20 2.34 -16.61
N GLY A 15 -52.18 2.78 -15.35
CA GLY A 15 -53.30 3.45 -14.69
C GLY A 15 -54.47 2.51 -14.38
N ALA A 16 -54.21 1.20 -14.35
CA ALA A 16 -55.17 0.18 -13.95
C ALA A 16 -55.35 0.09 -12.43
N LEU A 17 -54.31 0.41 -11.66
CA LEU A 17 -54.32 0.50 -10.19
C LEU A 17 -53.97 1.92 -9.73
N ASP A 18 -53.87 2.15 -8.41
CA ASP A 18 -53.65 3.49 -7.85
C ASP A 18 -52.19 3.96 -7.98
N ASN A 19 -51.24 3.03 -8.04
CA ASN A 19 -49.80 3.31 -8.08
C ASN A 19 -49.04 2.31 -8.95
N LEU A 20 -47.94 2.75 -9.58
CA LEU A 20 -47.01 1.86 -10.30
C LEU A 20 -46.53 0.67 -9.44
N SER A 21 -46.36 0.89 -8.13
CA SER A 21 -45.92 -0.18 -7.20
C SER A 21 -46.94 -1.32 -7.10
N GLU A 22 -48.24 -1.03 -7.21
CA GLU A 22 -49.31 -2.03 -7.12
C GLU A 22 -49.42 -2.82 -8.42
N GLU A 23 -49.28 -2.17 -9.57
CA GLU A 23 -49.29 -2.85 -10.88
C GLU A 23 -48.10 -3.80 -11.03
N LEU A 24 -46.92 -3.34 -10.60
CA LEU A 24 -45.73 -4.16 -10.56
C LEU A 24 -45.86 -5.31 -9.55
N SER A 25 -46.54 -5.11 -8.43
CA SER A 25 -46.81 -6.15 -7.43
C SER A 25 -47.62 -7.30 -8.03
N LEU A 26 -48.70 -6.97 -8.74
CA LEU A 26 -49.55 -7.96 -9.38
C LEU A 26 -48.82 -8.70 -10.52
N THR A 27 -48.00 -7.98 -11.29
CA THR A 27 -47.28 -8.55 -12.43
C THR A 27 -46.11 -9.45 -12.00
N LEU A 28 -45.42 -9.08 -10.92
CA LEU A 28 -44.23 -9.79 -10.42
C LEU A 28 -44.56 -10.83 -9.33
N ASP A 29 -45.79 -10.86 -8.83
CA ASP A 29 -46.24 -11.68 -7.69
C ASP A 29 -45.39 -11.43 -6.43
N GLU A 30 -45.15 -10.15 -6.12
CA GLU A 30 -44.34 -9.69 -4.98
C GLU A 30 -45.09 -8.66 -4.15
N ASP A 31 -44.73 -8.55 -2.86
CA ASP A 31 -45.40 -7.64 -1.94
C ASP A 31 -45.22 -6.16 -2.34
N VAL A 32 -46.30 -5.37 -2.28
CA VAL A 32 -46.30 -3.93 -2.62
C VAL A 32 -45.23 -3.16 -1.83
N GLU A 33 -45.08 -3.45 -0.54
CA GLU A 33 -44.08 -2.80 0.33
C GLU A 33 -42.64 -3.04 -0.16
N LYS A 34 -42.32 -4.26 -0.63
CA LYS A 34 -40.98 -4.58 -1.14
C LYS A 34 -40.68 -3.83 -2.42
N ILE A 35 -41.67 -3.74 -3.32
CA ILE A 35 -41.52 -3.01 -4.58
C ILE A 35 -41.34 -1.52 -4.31
N GLN A 36 -42.14 -0.95 -3.41
CA GLN A 36 -42.02 0.45 -3.01
C GLN A 36 -40.65 0.75 -2.40
N MET A 37 -40.15 -0.11 -1.51
CA MET A 37 -38.81 0.02 -0.93
C MET A 37 -37.72 -0.05 -2.02
N THR A 38 -37.89 -0.92 -3.00
CA THR A 38 -36.94 -1.11 -4.11
C THR A 38 -36.93 0.09 -5.07
N LEU A 39 -38.09 0.63 -5.44
CA LEU A 39 -38.21 1.84 -6.24
C LEU A 39 -37.61 3.05 -5.53
N ALA A 40 -37.88 3.20 -4.23
CA ALA A 40 -37.30 4.26 -3.41
C ALA A 40 -35.77 4.15 -3.33
N PHE A 41 -35.24 2.93 -3.19
CA PHE A 41 -33.80 2.68 -3.23
C PHE A 41 -33.21 3.10 -4.58
N PHE A 42 -33.76 2.64 -5.70
CA PHE A 42 -33.23 2.99 -7.02
C PHE A 42 -33.33 4.48 -7.35
N SER A 43 -34.41 5.15 -6.93
CA SER A 43 -34.55 6.61 -7.08
C SER A 43 -33.49 7.35 -6.25
N LYS A 44 -33.26 6.93 -5.00
CA LYS A 44 -32.24 7.53 -4.11
C LYS A 44 -30.83 7.45 -4.68
N TYR A 45 -30.48 6.36 -5.36
CA TYR A 45 -29.16 6.17 -5.98
C TYR A 45 -29.09 6.68 -7.42
N GLY A 46 -30.15 7.30 -7.95
CA GLY A 46 -30.19 7.84 -9.31
C GLY A 46 -30.14 6.77 -10.41
N LEU A 47 -30.59 5.54 -10.09
CA LEU A 47 -30.64 4.43 -11.05
C LEU A 47 -31.91 4.46 -11.90
N ILE A 48 -32.98 5.05 -11.35
CA ILE A 48 -34.25 5.29 -12.06
C ILE A 48 -34.67 6.74 -11.91
N GLN A 49 -35.40 7.24 -12.90
CA GLN A 49 -36.09 8.53 -12.88
C GLN A 49 -37.59 8.28 -13.05
N ILE A 50 -38.41 8.94 -12.23
CA ILE A 50 -39.87 8.88 -12.36
C ILE A 50 -40.30 10.11 -13.16
N ASP A 51 -41.09 9.91 -14.21
CA ASP A 51 -41.61 10.99 -15.05
C ASP A 51 -42.90 11.61 -14.47
N GLU A 52 -43.47 12.58 -15.20
CA GLU A 52 -44.72 13.24 -14.81
C GLU A 52 -45.94 12.29 -14.84
N GLU A 53 -45.86 11.22 -15.61
CA GLU A 53 -46.91 10.21 -15.79
C GLU A 53 -46.78 9.02 -14.81
N GLN A 54 -45.83 9.09 -13.86
CA GLN A 54 -45.50 8.02 -12.89
C GLN A 54 -44.81 6.79 -13.48
N ASN A 55 -44.32 6.84 -14.72
CA ASN A 55 -43.48 5.80 -15.29
C ASN A 55 -42.07 5.85 -14.69
N ALA A 56 -41.41 4.70 -14.54
CA ALA A 56 -40.04 4.61 -14.07
C ALA A 56 -39.08 4.27 -15.20
N GLU A 57 -38.19 5.19 -15.54
CA GLU A 57 -37.17 5.04 -16.58
C GLU A 57 -35.79 4.73 -15.99
N MET A 58 -35.09 3.75 -16.57
CA MET A 58 -33.72 3.38 -16.22
C MET A 58 -32.70 4.08 -17.13
N LEU A 59 -32.09 5.16 -16.64
CA LEU A 59 -31.17 6.02 -17.41
C LEU A 59 -29.98 5.28 -18.03
N GLN A 60 -29.45 4.27 -17.34
CA GLN A 60 -28.24 3.55 -17.79
C GLN A 60 -28.52 2.49 -18.86
N VAL A 61 -29.78 2.07 -19.05
CA VAL A 61 -30.11 0.95 -19.93
C VAL A 61 -29.79 1.27 -21.38
N HIS A 62 -30.16 2.45 -21.87
CA HIS A 62 -29.86 2.92 -23.22
C HIS A 62 -28.36 2.90 -23.57
N ALA A 63 -27.50 3.13 -22.58
CA ALA A 63 -26.05 3.15 -22.77
C ALA A 63 -25.41 1.76 -22.76
N ILE A 64 -26.10 0.73 -22.26
CA ILE A 64 -25.57 -0.63 -22.08
C ILE A 64 -26.21 -1.62 -23.04
N VAL A 65 -27.47 -1.41 -23.42
CA VAL A 65 -28.17 -2.21 -24.43
C VAL A 65 -27.41 -2.10 -25.75
N ASP A 66 -27.24 -3.24 -26.41
CA ASP A 66 -26.47 -3.40 -27.65
C ASP A 66 -24.99 -3.00 -27.59
N GLN A 67 -24.47 -2.66 -26.42
CA GLN A 67 -23.03 -2.52 -26.24
C GLN A 67 -22.38 -3.88 -26.03
N GLU A 68 -21.29 -4.11 -26.77
CA GLU A 68 -20.41 -5.26 -26.56
C GLU A 68 -19.04 -4.77 -26.07
N THR A 69 -18.44 -5.50 -25.13
CA THR A 69 -17.06 -5.25 -24.73
C THR A 69 -16.11 -5.52 -25.91
N ASP A 70 -14.93 -4.89 -25.91
CA ASP A 70 -13.92 -5.11 -26.96
C ASP A 70 -13.56 -6.58 -27.13
N TRP A 71 -13.53 -7.34 -26.02
CA TRP A 71 -13.31 -8.78 -26.04
C TRP A 71 -14.44 -9.55 -26.71
N ALA A 72 -15.70 -9.20 -26.41
CA ALA A 72 -16.87 -9.80 -27.05
C ALA A 72 -16.88 -9.53 -28.56
N ARG A 73 -16.57 -8.29 -28.98
CA ARG A 73 -16.41 -7.90 -30.39
C ARG A 73 -15.31 -8.68 -31.08
N TYR A 74 -14.12 -8.75 -30.48
CA TYR A 74 -12.99 -9.53 -30.98
C TYR A 74 -13.37 -11.00 -31.19
N LYS A 75 -14.06 -11.62 -30.22
CA LYS A 75 -14.51 -13.00 -30.34
C LYS A 75 -15.59 -13.19 -31.41
N ARG A 76 -16.52 -12.25 -31.57
CA ARG A 76 -17.52 -12.27 -32.65
C ARG A 76 -16.84 -12.23 -34.03
N GLN A 77 -15.87 -11.34 -34.21
CA GLN A 77 -15.10 -11.22 -35.45
C GLN A 77 -14.22 -12.46 -35.72
N GLN A 78 -13.60 -13.02 -34.69
CA GLN A 78 -12.84 -14.27 -34.79
C GLN A 78 -13.71 -15.44 -35.28
N ARG A 79 -14.95 -15.55 -34.79
CA ARG A 79 -15.91 -16.58 -35.24
C ARG A 79 -16.42 -16.33 -36.65
N SER A 80 -16.63 -15.07 -37.06
CA SER A 80 -17.12 -14.77 -38.41
C SER A 80 -16.05 -14.95 -39.49
N SER A 81 -14.77 -14.71 -39.16
CA SER A 81 -13.65 -14.84 -40.09
C SER A 81 -13.13 -16.28 -40.22
N LYS A 82 -13.32 -17.12 -39.20
CA LYS A 82 -13.04 -18.56 -39.30
C LYS A 82 -14.25 -19.27 -39.91
N LYS A 83 -14.14 -19.67 -41.17
CA LYS A 83 -15.07 -20.62 -41.81
C LYS A 83 -15.20 -21.82 -40.86
N LEU A 84 -16.41 -22.06 -40.34
CA LEU A 84 -16.68 -23.14 -39.40
C LEU A 84 -16.29 -24.47 -40.07
N ASP A 85 -15.12 -25.00 -39.73
CA ASP A 85 -14.91 -26.43 -39.88
C ASP A 85 -15.80 -27.10 -38.82
N ASN A 86 -16.50 -28.17 -39.19
CA ASN A 86 -17.54 -28.80 -38.36
C ASN A 86 -16.98 -29.50 -37.11
N VAL A 87 -15.70 -29.28 -36.83
CA VAL A 87 -14.94 -29.85 -35.74
C VAL A 87 -14.26 -28.68 -35.04
N GLN A 88 -14.50 -28.50 -33.74
CA GLN A 88 -13.65 -27.65 -32.93
C GLN A 88 -12.22 -28.19 -33.03
N SER A 89 -11.34 -27.51 -33.77
CA SER A 89 -9.90 -27.72 -33.63
C SER A 89 -9.57 -27.38 -32.18
N LEU A 90 -9.27 -28.41 -31.38
CA LEU A 90 -8.94 -28.34 -29.96
C LEU A 90 -7.92 -27.22 -29.73
N SER A 91 -8.40 -26.10 -29.21
CA SER A 91 -7.66 -24.87 -28.92
C SER A 91 -6.87 -24.28 -30.11
N ASN A 92 -7.12 -23.01 -30.42
CA ASN A 92 -6.01 -22.24 -30.98
C ASN A 92 -5.00 -22.13 -29.84
N GLY A 93 -3.76 -22.56 -30.05
CA GLY A 93 -2.69 -22.31 -29.09
C GLY A 93 -2.75 -20.85 -28.65
N CYS A 94 -2.72 -20.63 -27.33
CA CYS A 94 -2.63 -19.29 -26.77
C CYS A 94 -1.47 -18.55 -27.48
N PRO A 95 -1.56 -17.24 -27.77
CA PRO A 95 -0.41 -16.46 -28.23
C PRO A 95 0.65 -16.33 -27.14
N THR A 96 1.27 -17.45 -26.76
CA THR A 96 2.15 -17.59 -25.61
C THR A 96 3.43 -16.76 -25.77
N GLU A 97 3.85 -16.45 -27.00
CA GLU A 97 5.11 -15.74 -27.26
C GLU A 97 5.10 -14.27 -26.82
N LYS A 98 4.04 -13.50 -27.13
CA LYS A 98 3.95 -12.08 -26.71
C LYS A 98 3.71 -11.90 -25.22
N GLU A 99 3.04 -12.84 -24.58
CA GLU A 99 2.85 -12.86 -23.13
C GLU A 99 4.16 -13.25 -22.43
N LEU A 100 4.90 -14.25 -22.94
CA LEU A 100 6.21 -14.63 -22.41
C LEU A 100 7.27 -13.54 -22.54
N GLU A 101 7.28 -12.78 -23.63
CA GLU A 101 8.22 -11.67 -23.81
C GLU A 101 7.97 -10.57 -22.77
N LYS A 102 6.71 -10.17 -22.56
CA LYS A 102 6.33 -9.20 -21.52
C LYS A 102 6.60 -9.72 -20.11
N GLU A 103 6.33 -11.00 -19.84
CA GLU A 103 6.64 -11.61 -18.54
C GLU A 103 8.15 -11.63 -18.27
N LYS A 104 8.98 -11.95 -19.27
CA LYS A 104 10.45 -11.94 -19.16
C LYS A 104 11.03 -10.53 -19.00
N GLU A 105 10.46 -9.52 -19.66
CA GLU A 105 10.87 -8.12 -19.47
C GLU A 105 10.55 -7.65 -18.05
N LEU A 106 9.34 -7.96 -17.55
CA LEU A 106 8.90 -7.60 -16.21
C LEU A 106 9.68 -8.32 -15.10
N GLU A 107 10.10 -9.57 -15.35
CA GLU A 107 10.96 -10.32 -14.44
C GLU A 107 12.39 -9.74 -14.36
N LYS A 108 12.95 -9.32 -15.51
CA LYS A 108 14.26 -8.64 -15.56
C LYS A 108 14.24 -7.28 -14.86
N GLU A 109 13.18 -6.49 -15.05
CA GLU A 109 13.04 -5.18 -14.37
C GLU A 109 12.97 -5.34 -12.85
N LYS A 110 12.18 -6.32 -12.36
CA LYS A 110 12.10 -6.65 -10.92
C LYS A 110 13.45 -7.10 -10.35
N GLU A 111 14.20 -7.90 -11.10
CA GLU A 111 15.54 -8.35 -10.67
C GLU A 111 16.53 -7.17 -10.58
N LEU A 112 16.45 -6.22 -11.51
CA LEU A 112 17.27 -5.01 -11.54
C LEU A 112 16.93 -4.06 -10.39
N GLU A 113 15.64 -3.88 -10.10
CA GLU A 113 15.17 -3.07 -8.98
C GLU A 113 15.62 -3.66 -7.63
N LEU A 114 15.58 -4.99 -7.49
CA LEU A 114 16.01 -5.68 -6.27
C LEU A 114 17.53 -5.64 -6.06
N LYS A 115 18.32 -5.69 -7.15
CA LYS A 115 19.76 -5.44 -7.11
C LYS A 115 20.06 -4.00 -6.71
N LEU A 116 19.36 -3.03 -7.28
CA LEU A 116 19.54 -1.62 -6.94
C LEU A 116 19.20 -1.32 -5.47
N LYS A 117 18.11 -1.89 -4.95
CA LYS A 117 17.75 -1.77 -3.52
C LYS A 117 18.82 -2.34 -2.60
N LYS A 118 19.34 -3.54 -2.90
CA LYS A 118 20.45 -4.14 -2.14
C LYS A 118 21.74 -3.31 -2.20
N ASP A 119 22.02 -2.68 -3.33
CA ASP A 119 23.22 -1.85 -3.48
C ASP A 119 23.09 -0.49 -2.77
N ILE A 120 21.87 0.05 -2.66
CA ILE A 120 21.56 1.23 -1.84
C ILE A 120 21.68 0.88 -0.35
N GLU A 121 21.03 -0.21 0.09
CA GLU A 121 21.12 -0.68 1.48
C GLU A 121 22.57 -0.90 1.92
N LYS A 122 23.41 -1.52 1.07
CA LYS A 122 24.84 -1.70 1.38
C LYS A 122 25.55 -0.37 1.58
N ARG A 123 25.36 0.60 0.68
CA ARG A 123 25.96 1.93 0.76
C ARG A 123 25.52 2.68 2.03
N ASP A 124 24.24 2.62 2.35
CA ASP A 124 23.70 3.24 3.56
C ASP A 124 24.28 2.58 4.81
N THR A 125 24.43 1.25 4.81
CA THR A 125 25.02 0.52 5.93
C THR A 125 26.51 0.81 6.11
N ASP A 126 27.26 1.02 5.03
CA ASP A 126 28.66 1.41 5.07
C ASP A 126 28.83 2.84 5.61
N SER A 127 27.92 3.75 5.23
CA SER A 127 27.89 5.12 5.76
C SER A 127 27.60 5.14 7.25
N LEU A 128 26.52 4.47 7.69
CA LEU A 128 26.12 4.40 9.10
C LEU A 128 27.20 3.74 9.97
N LEU A 129 27.84 2.68 9.46
CA LEU A 129 28.94 2.01 10.15
C LEU A 129 30.14 2.95 10.34
N THR A 130 30.47 3.74 9.31
CA THR A 130 31.59 4.68 9.37
C THR A 130 31.32 5.76 10.43
N ASP A 131 30.15 6.37 10.39
CA ASP A 131 29.75 7.41 11.37
C ASP A 131 29.74 6.87 12.81
N PHE A 132 29.25 5.64 13.01
CA PHE A 132 29.20 4.99 14.31
C PHE A 132 30.60 4.70 14.88
N LEU A 133 31.50 4.18 14.04
CA LEU A 133 32.86 3.89 14.47
C LEU A 133 33.64 5.17 14.74
N ASP A 134 33.45 6.19 13.91
CA ASP A 134 34.13 7.47 14.07
C ASP A 134 33.65 8.19 15.33
N THR A 135 32.37 8.09 15.72
CA THR A 135 31.90 8.62 17.02
C THR A 135 32.67 8.03 18.19
N PHE A 136 32.80 6.71 18.25
CA PHE A 136 33.52 6.05 19.35
C PHE A 136 35.05 6.21 19.29
N ILE A 137 35.64 6.22 18.09
CA ILE A 137 37.09 6.38 17.91
C ILE A 137 37.53 7.81 18.21
N ASN A 138 36.77 8.81 17.76
CA ASN A 138 37.04 10.22 18.04
C ASN A 138 36.86 10.53 19.53
N PHE A 139 35.91 9.87 20.19
CA PHE A 139 35.70 10.02 21.62
C PHE A 139 36.77 9.33 22.47
N SER A 140 37.15 8.09 22.15
CA SER A 140 38.20 7.39 22.89
C SER A 140 39.06 6.48 22.01
N SER A 141 40.37 6.72 22.04
CA SER A 141 41.35 6.02 21.20
C SER A 141 41.40 4.50 21.42
N LYS A 142 40.96 4.01 22.59
CA LYS A 142 40.89 2.58 22.91
C LYS A 142 40.01 1.79 21.93
N ASN A 143 39.01 2.45 21.33
CA ASN A 143 38.09 1.84 20.37
C ASN A 143 38.77 1.49 19.04
N ARG A 144 39.92 2.09 18.73
CA ARG A 144 40.67 1.80 17.49
C ARG A 144 41.11 0.34 17.40
N SER A 145 41.53 -0.24 18.53
CA SER A 145 41.94 -1.65 18.61
C SER A 145 40.77 -2.64 18.46
N LYS A 146 39.54 -2.20 18.80
CA LYS A 146 38.33 -3.03 18.78
C LYS A 146 37.47 -2.83 17.53
N ARG A 147 37.91 -2.00 16.58
CA ARG A 147 37.18 -1.66 15.36
C ARG A 147 36.66 -2.89 14.61
N ALA A 148 37.50 -3.89 14.40
CA ALA A 148 37.13 -5.11 13.66
C ALA A 148 36.02 -5.94 14.36
N VAL A 149 36.01 -5.95 15.68
CA VAL A 149 34.98 -6.66 16.46
C VAL A 149 33.67 -5.86 16.44
N ALA A 150 33.77 -4.54 16.66
CA ALA A 150 32.61 -3.65 16.60
C ALA A 150 31.95 -3.63 15.21
N THR A 151 32.73 -3.68 14.12
CA THR A 151 32.18 -3.82 12.75
C THR A 151 31.39 -5.11 12.59
N ALA A 152 31.91 -6.23 13.12
CA ALA A 152 31.24 -7.51 13.01
C ALA A 152 29.95 -7.57 13.85
N GLU A 153 29.90 -6.89 14.99
CA GLU A 153 28.70 -6.76 15.80
C GLU A 153 27.66 -5.84 15.18
N PHE A 154 28.08 -4.70 14.64
CA PHE A 154 27.18 -3.73 13.99
C PHE A 154 26.50 -4.32 12.76
N ILE A 155 27.24 -5.08 11.93
CA ILE A 155 26.69 -5.73 10.73
C ILE A 155 25.69 -6.85 11.10
N LYS A 156 25.76 -7.44 12.29
CA LYS A 156 24.76 -8.42 12.75
C LYS A 156 23.42 -7.78 13.11
N LEU A 157 23.40 -6.49 13.41
CA LEU A 157 22.17 -5.79 13.75
C LEU A 157 21.24 -5.66 12.52
N PRO A 158 19.91 -5.75 12.69
CA PRO A 158 18.91 -5.32 11.71
C PRO A 158 19.10 -3.86 11.30
N SER A 159 18.69 -3.48 10.08
CA SER A 159 18.87 -2.11 9.55
C SER A 159 18.36 -1.02 10.49
N PHE A 160 17.14 -1.15 11.03
CA PHE A 160 16.58 -0.17 11.96
C PHE A 160 17.39 -0.03 13.26
N GLN A 161 17.99 -1.12 13.75
CA GLN A 161 18.83 -1.07 14.96
C GLN A 161 20.19 -0.43 14.70
N ARG A 162 20.67 -0.42 13.45
CA ARG A 162 21.91 0.27 13.07
C ARG A 162 21.76 1.79 13.18
N GLU A 163 20.61 2.31 12.76
CA GLU A 163 20.27 3.73 12.93
C GLU A 163 20.16 4.09 14.42
N GLN A 164 19.42 3.27 15.19
CA GLN A 164 19.30 3.44 16.64
C GLN A 164 20.66 3.35 17.35
N ALA A 165 21.56 2.47 16.91
CA ALA A 165 22.91 2.36 17.45
C ALA A 165 23.74 3.62 17.24
N LEU A 166 23.61 4.28 16.08
CA LEU A 166 24.29 5.55 15.80
C LEU A 166 23.74 6.70 16.65
N ILE A 167 22.41 6.82 16.75
CA ILE A 167 21.75 7.84 17.58
C ILE A 167 22.14 7.64 19.05
N GLY A 168 22.00 6.41 19.53
CA GLY A 168 22.35 6.03 20.89
C GLY A 168 23.82 6.27 21.21
N ALA A 169 24.73 6.03 20.27
CA ALA A 169 26.15 6.31 20.46
C ALA A 169 26.43 7.79 20.71
N LYS A 170 25.80 8.68 19.93
CA LYS A 170 25.95 10.14 20.08
C LYS A 170 25.43 10.60 21.43
N ASN A 171 24.23 10.17 21.79
CA ASN A 171 23.58 10.53 23.05
C ASN A 171 24.33 9.97 24.26
N TYR A 172 24.81 8.73 24.18
CA TYR A 172 25.64 8.13 25.23
C TYR A 172 26.91 8.92 25.49
N ILE A 173 27.64 9.26 24.42
CA ILE A 173 28.89 10.03 24.53
C ILE A 173 28.62 11.39 25.14
N GLN A 174 27.53 12.05 24.72
CA GLN A 174 27.13 13.34 25.27
C GLN A 174 26.74 13.24 26.76
N SER A 175 25.97 12.23 27.16
CA SER A 175 25.61 11.97 28.58
C SER A 175 26.87 11.72 29.40
N TYR A 176 27.78 10.89 28.91
CA TYR A 176 29.02 10.56 29.59
C TYR A 176 29.90 11.80 29.81
N GLN A 177 30.02 12.67 28.80
CA GLN A 177 30.78 13.92 28.93
C GLN A 177 30.18 14.86 29.97
N ASN A 178 28.86 14.89 30.11
CA ASN A 178 28.17 15.69 31.13
C ASN A 178 28.37 15.11 32.55
N GLU A 179 28.29 13.79 32.69
CA GLU A 179 28.43 13.10 33.98
C GLU A 179 29.89 13.01 34.46
N HIS A 180 30.84 13.03 33.52
CA HIS A 180 32.26 12.85 33.78
C HIS A 180 33.12 13.93 33.10
N PRO A 181 33.01 15.21 33.52
CA PRO A 181 33.80 16.29 32.94
C PRO A 181 35.31 16.12 33.15
N ASP A 182 35.72 15.36 34.17
CA ASP A 182 37.13 15.08 34.48
C ASP A 182 37.79 14.04 33.54
N ASP A 183 37.01 13.27 32.77
CA ASP A 183 37.51 12.24 31.83
C ASP A 183 37.34 12.68 30.36
N GLU A 184 38.08 13.70 29.96
CA GLU A 184 38.07 14.24 28.59
C GLU A 184 38.46 13.19 27.53
N THR A 185 39.24 12.17 27.91
CA THR A 185 39.72 11.11 27.00
C THR A 185 38.78 9.92 26.87
N GLY A 186 37.68 9.93 27.64
CA GLY A 186 36.74 8.82 27.75
C GLY A 186 37.43 7.52 28.13
N GLN A 187 38.46 7.55 28.97
CA GLN A 187 39.24 6.37 29.34
C GLN A 187 38.36 5.32 30.04
N TYR A 188 37.40 5.75 30.85
CA TYR A 188 36.50 4.85 31.59
C TYR A 188 35.17 4.56 30.90
N SER A 189 34.92 5.18 29.73
CA SER A 189 33.69 4.96 28.97
C SER A 189 33.52 3.53 28.46
N VAL A 190 32.28 3.16 28.14
CA VAL A 190 31.99 1.88 27.49
C VAL A 190 32.52 1.92 26.07
N ASN A 191 33.19 0.83 25.66
CA ASN A 191 33.72 0.70 24.32
C ASN A 191 32.61 0.30 23.33
N ALA A 192 32.85 0.55 22.03
CA ALA A 192 31.87 0.31 20.98
C ALA A 192 31.32 -1.13 20.92
N VAL A 193 32.17 -2.13 21.23
CA VAL A 193 31.79 -3.56 21.25
C VAL A 193 30.77 -3.81 22.36
N ASN A 194 31.13 -3.46 23.60
CA ASN A 194 30.24 -3.65 24.75
C ASN A 194 28.94 -2.84 24.62
N PHE A 195 29.03 -1.66 24.00
CA PHE A 195 27.87 -0.82 23.71
C PHE A 195 26.86 -1.52 22.79
N LEU A 196 27.35 -2.18 21.74
CA LEU A 196 26.52 -2.96 20.81
C LEU A 196 26.05 -4.28 21.43
N SER A 197 26.95 -5.05 22.05
CA SER A 197 26.65 -6.38 22.59
C SER A 197 25.58 -6.35 23.68
N ASN A 198 25.59 -5.28 24.49
CA ASN A 198 24.63 -5.10 25.58
C ASN A 198 23.38 -4.32 25.14
N MET A 199 23.28 -3.97 23.85
CA MET A 199 22.20 -3.14 23.31
C MET A 199 22.01 -1.82 24.06
N MET A 200 23.08 -1.24 24.63
CA MET A 200 22.97 -0.03 25.45
C MET A 200 22.41 1.16 24.67
N PHE A 201 22.56 1.15 23.34
CA PHE A 201 21.97 2.20 22.50
C PHE A 201 20.46 2.36 22.69
N MET A 202 19.73 1.32 23.08
CA MET A 202 18.28 1.40 23.32
C MET A 202 17.91 2.37 24.45
N ASP A 203 18.79 2.51 25.44
CA ASP A 203 18.56 3.39 26.60
C ASP A 203 18.87 4.86 26.29
N TYR A 204 19.58 5.13 25.18
CA TYR A 204 20.05 6.47 24.79
C TYR A 204 19.37 6.98 23.52
N GLN A 205 18.07 6.72 23.33
CA GLN A 205 17.34 7.20 22.14
C GLN A 205 16.83 8.64 22.26
N GLU A 206 16.69 9.17 23.48
CA GLU A 206 16.28 10.56 23.73
C GLU A 206 17.48 11.50 23.78
N GLU A 207 17.31 12.74 23.31
CA GLU A 207 18.36 13.76 23.38
C GLU A 207 18.66 14.10 24.84
N VAL A 208 19.95 14.11 25.19
CA VAL A 208 20.40 14.59 26.49
C VAL A 208 20.16 16.11 26.51
N LYS A 209 19.09 16.55 27.18
CA LYS A 209 18.87 17.97 27.44
C LYS A 209 20.09 18.47 28.22
N ALA A 210 20.81 19.43 27.67
CA ALA A 210 21.76 20.19 28.47
C ALA A 210 20.96 20.77 29.65
N GLU A 211 21.38 20.49 30.89
CA GLU A 211 20.92 21.27 32.04
C GLU A 211 21.43 22.70 31.85
N THR A 212 20.77 23.48 30.99
CA THR A 212 20.68 24.90 31.22
C THR A 212 19.95 24.99 32.54
N GLY A 213 20.65 25.41 33.60
CA GLY A 213 20.09 25.61 34.94
C GLY A 213 19.06 26.74 34.98
N TYR A 214 18.05 26.67 34.13
CA TYR A 214 16.88 27.52 34.07
C TYR A 214 15.70 26.63 34.45
N ASP A 215 15.34 26.72 35.72
CA ASP A 215 14.12 26.14 36.26
C ASP A 215 12.98 27.12 35.93
N ASP A 216 12.14 26.79 34.96
CA ASP A 216 11.01 27.62 34.53
C ASP A 216 9.99 27.88 35.66
N GLU A 217 10.07 27.17 36.80
CA GLU A 217 9.24 27.41 37.99
C GLU A 217 9.82 28.45 38.97
N LEU A 218 11.10 28.80 38.85
CA LEU A 218 11.75 29.83 39.67
C LEU A 218 12.04 31.06 38.81
N GLY A 219 11.01 31.86 38.57
CA GLY A 219 11.13 33.15 37.90
C GLY A 219 12.07 34.11 38.63
N PHE A 220 13.31 34.21 38.14
CA PHE A 220 14.24 35.31 38.36
C PHE A 220 14.89 35.75 37.05
#